data_AF-A0A3Q3J7M8-F1
#
_entry.id   AF-A0A3Q3J7M8-F1
#
_cell.length_a   1.000
_cell.length_b   1.000
_cell.length_c   1.000
_cell.angle_alpha   90.00
_cell.angle_beta   90.00
_cell.angle_gamma   90.00
#
_symmetry.space_group_name_H-M   'P 1'
#
loop_
_entity.id
_entity.type
_entity.pdbx_description
1 polymer ?
#
loop_
_entity_poly.entity_id
_entity_poly.type
_entity_poly.pdbx_seq_one_letter_code
_entity_poly.pdbx_strand_id
1 'polypeptide(L)'
;MLLFLCACHVCFLDCKFNIQIYKEDSRISKAVGKGRPVMLYADKDGKKMVACCSDRQEIYPEAMDLPNKINETAHKALFYLTGISGSTAMYTFESSLYTGKFLGFKPVEDNPSLDKLVLLESKPDEVDEAICFRW
;
A
#
# COMPACT_ATOMS: atom_id res chain seq x y z
N MET A 1 3.17 13.39 14.04
CA MET A 1 2.03 12.67 13.43
C MET A 1 2.08 12.89 11.93
N LEU A 2 2.77 12.01 11.20
CA LEU A 2 2.75 12.04 9.73
C LEU A 2 1.48 11.30 9.30
N LEU A 3 0.45 12.06 8.98
CA LEU A 3 -0.68 11.57 8.21
C LEU A 3 -0.16 11.21 6.82
N PHE A 4 -0.22 9.94 6.44
CA PHE A 4 -0.34 9.60 5.03
C PHE A 4 -1.72 10.12 4.60
N LEU A 5 -1.72 11.34 4.08
CA LEU A 5 -2.82 12.29 3.94
C LEU A 5 -4.13 11.65 3.42
N CYS A 6 -5.27 11.88 4.08
CA CYS A 6 -6.06 13.11 4.09
C CYS A 6 -6.70 13.41 2.73
N ALA A 7 -7.74 12.65 2.36
CA ALA A 7 -8.71 13.05 1.35
C ALA A 7 -9.66 14.11 1.94
N CYS A 8 -9.15 15.28 2.30
CA CYS A 8 -10.01 16.40 2.69
C CYS A 8 -10.64 16.97 1.42
N HIS A 9 -11.97 16.90 1.28
CA HIS A 9 -12.73 17.48 0.17
C HIS A 9 -12.60 19.03 0.04
N VAL A 10 -11.84 19.66 0.95
CA VAL A 10 -11.70 21.12 1.12
C VAL A 10 -10.24 21.60 1.07
N CYS A 11 -9.23 20.72 1.18
CA CYS A 11 -7.82 21.16 1.21
C CYS A 11 -7.06 20.72 -0.04
N PHE A 12 -6.59 21.70 -0.80
CA PHE A 12 -5.81 21.62 -2.06
C PHE A 12 -4.37 21.09 -1.88
N LEU A 13 -4.16 20.07 -1.04
CA LEU A 13 -2.89 19.35 -0.98
C LEU A 13 -2.98 18.18 -1.96
N ASP A 14 -2.22 18.28 -3.05
CA ASP A 14 -2.05 17.26 -4.07
C ASP A 14 -1.51 15.97 -3.40
N CYS A 15 -2.41 15.09 -2.94
CA CYS A 15 -2.08 13.86 -2.23
C CYS A 15 -1.61 12.80 -3.21
N LYS A 16 -0.35 12.92 -3.64
CA LYS A 16 0.28 12.02 -4.61
C LYS A 16 1.16 11.00 -3.90
N PHE A 17 0.89 9.73 -4.18
CA PHE A 17 1.81 8.63 -3.87
C PHE A 17 2.58 8.25 -5.12
N ASN A 18 3.87 8.06 -4.97
CA ASN A 18 4.73 7.42 -5.95
C ASN A 18 4.79 5.92 -5.65
N ILE A 19 4.91 5.12 -6.70
CA ILE A 19 4.95 3.67 -6.58
C ILE A 19 6.15 3.13 -7.33
N GLN A 20 7.07 2.53 -6.58
CA GLN A 20 8.21 1.83 -7.16
C GLN A 20 7.83 0.37 -7.39
N ILE A 21 7.78 -0.03 -8.66
CA ILE A 21 7.47 -1.39 -9.09
C ILE A 21 8.77 -2.16 -9.30
N TYR A 22 8.90 -3.29 -8.63
CA TYR A 22 10.06 -4.17 -8.73
C TYR A 22 9.78 -5.28 -9.75
N LYS A 23 10.81 -5.63 -10.54
CA LYS A 23 10.74 -6.81 -11.40
C LYS A 23 10.98 -8.05 -10.56
N GLU A 24 10.03 -8.96 -10.59
CA GLU A 24 10.21 -10.28 -9.98
C GLU A 24 11.19 -11.09 -10.82
N ASP A 25 12.12 -11.80 -10.18
CA ASP A 25 13.00 -12.72 -10.90
C ASP A 25 12.18 -13.96 -11.28
N SER A 26 12.05 -14.20 -12.58
CA SER A 26 11.21 -15.23 -13.23
C SER A 26 11.39 -16.67 -12.72
N ARG A 27 12.38 -16.93 -11.87
CA ARG A 27 12.66 -18.24 -11.26
C ARG A 27 11.89 -18.48 -9.96
N ILE A 28 11.44 -17.43 -9.27
CA ILE A 28 10.74 -17.50 -7.98
C ILE A 28 9.20 -17.45 -8.18
N SER A 29 8.76 -16.85 -9.29
CA SER A 29 7.35 -16.50 -9.58
C SER A 29 6.44 -17.64 -10.04
N LYS A 30 6.93 -18.87 -10.19
CA LYS A 30 6.10 -20.00 -10.64
C LYS A 30 5.31 -20.70 -9.53
N ALA A 31 5.59 -20.38 -8.26
CA ALA A 31 5.03 -21.12 -7.14
C ALA A 31 3.86 -20.43 -6.42
N VAL A 32 3.68 -19.10 -6.54
CA VAL A 32 2.63 -18.38 -5.82
C VAL A 32 2.17 -17.21 -6.66
N GLY A 33 0.89 -17.15 -7.04
CA GLY A 33 0.28 -16.07 -7.82
C GLY A 33 0.18 -14.73 -7.09
N LYS A 34 1.26 -14.31 -6.42
CA LYS A 34 1.40 -13.04 -5.74
C LYS A 34 1.63 -11.96 -6.80
N GLY A 35 0.92 -10.84 -6.70
CA GLY A 35 0.97 -9.75 -7.67
C GLY A 35 2.35 -9.10 -7.82
N ARG A 36 2.42 -7.94 -8.48
CA ARG A 36 3.70 -7.24 -8.71
C ARG A 36 4.25 -6.67 -7.40
N PRO A 37 5.51 -6.93 -7.00
CA PRO A 37 6.08 -6.35 -5.79
C PRO A 37 6.27 -4.84 -5.93
N VAL A 38 5.81 -4.08 -4.94
CA VAL A 38 5.84 -2.60 -4.93
C VAL A 38 6.18 -2.02 -3.56
N MET A 39 6.74 -0.80 -3.58
CA MET A 39 6.80 0.09 -2.41
C MET A 39 6.08 1.40 -2.73
N LEU A 40 5.25 1.88 -1.80
CA LEU A 40 4.53 3.15 -1.92
C LEU A 40 5.24 4.22 -1.09
N TYR A 41 5.43 5.42 -1.65
CA TYR A 41 6.09 6.51 -0.94
C TYR A 41 5.58 7.89 -1.36
N ALA A 42 5.83 8.89 -0.53
CA ALA A 42 5.66 10.29 -0.86
C ALA A 42 6.97 11.05 -0.63
N ASP A 43 7.25 12.05 -1.46
CA ASP A 43 8.38 12.95 -1.23
C ASP A 43 7.99 14.04 -0.23
N LYS A 44 8.75 14.16 0.86
CA LYS A 44 8.56 15.18 1.89
C LYS A 44 9.91 15.73 2.33
N ASP A 45 10.10 17.04 2.20
CA ASP A 45 11.31 17.75 2.63
C ASP A 45 12.60 17.11 2.07
N GLY A 46 12.54 16.67 0.80
CA GLY A 46 13.66 16.01 0.11
C GLY A 46 13.91 14.54 0.53
N LYS A 47 13.05 13.97 1.37
CA LYS A 47 13.11 12.57 1.82
C LYS A 47 11.95 11.76 1.27
N LYS A 48 12.18 10.49 0.98
CA LYS A 48 11.12 9.53 0.67
C LYS A 48 10.53 9.00 1.96
N MET A 49 9.24 9.27 2.16
CA MET A 49 8.45 8.72 3.26
C MET A 49 7.71 7.49 2.74
N VAL A 50 8.22 6.31 3.07
CA VAL A 50 7.71 5.02 2.59
C VAL A 50 6.66 4.48 3.54
N ALA A 51 5.57 3.93 3.00
CA ALA A 51 4.53 3.28 3.80
C ALA A 51 5.03 1.92 4.29
N CYS A 52 5.09 1.76 5.61
CA CYS A 52 5.55 0.54 6.27
C CYS A 52 4.47 -0.06 7.15
N CYS A 53 4.42 -1.39 7.26
CA CYS A 53 3.65 -2.11 8.25
C CYS A 53 4.44 -2.21 9.56
N SER A 54 3.81 -1.87 10.69
CA SER A 54 4.38 -2.04 12.03
C SER A 54 4.12 -3.44 12.58
N ASP A 55 4.83 -3.82 13.64
CA ASP A 55 4.58 -5.07 14.38
C ASP A 55 3.15 -5.16 14.94
N ARG A 56 2.47 -4.02 15.10
CA ARG A 56 1.07 -3.91 15.50
C ARG A 56 0.09 -4.02 14.34
N GLN A 57 0.58 -4.35 13.13
CA GLN A 57 -0.19 -4.42 11.89
C GLN A 57 -0.84 -3.07 11.51
N GLU A 58 -0.18 -1.97 11.83
CA GLU A 58 -0.61 -0.61 11.46
C GLU A 58 0.27 -0.07 10.32
N ILE A 59 -0.26 0.87 9.53
CA ILE A 59 0.55 1.59 8.54
C ILE A 59 1.19 2.81 9.18
N TYR A 60 2.50 2.95 9.01
CA TYR A 60 3.26 4.11 9.48
C TYR A 60 4.30 4.57 8.44
N PRO A 61 4.61 5.87 8.41
CA PRO A 61 5.62 6.42 7.52
C PRO A 61 7.00 6.26 8.09
N GLU A 62 7.93 5.81 7.25
CA GLU A 62 9.35 5.76 7.57
C GLU A 62 10.18 6.46 6.50
N ALA A 63 11.11 7.31 6.93
CA ALA A 63 12.08 7.90 6.02
C ALA A 63 13.14 6.83 5.69
N MET A 64 13.16 6.37 4.45
CA MET A 64 14.14 5.38 4.00
C MET A 64 14.45 5.52 2.52
N ASP A 65 15.64 5.06 2.12
CA ASP A 65 15.98 4.92 0.72
C ASP A 65 15.28 3.69 0.13
N LEU A 66 14.84 3.82 -1.12
CA LEU A 66 14.25 2.70 -1.86
C LEU A 66 15.37 1.84 -2.44
N PRO A 67 15.45 0.56 -2.06
CA PRO A 67 16.51 -0.31 -2.57
C PRO A 67 16.31 -0.57 -4.07
N ASN A 68 17.38 -0.88 -4.80
CA ASN A 68 17.27 -1.30 -6.20
C ASN A 68 16.87 -2.77 -6.37
N LYS A 69 17.05 -3.58 -5.31
CA LYS A 69 16.77 -5.02 -5.28
C LYS A 69 16.20 -5.38 -3.91
N ILE A 70 15.26 -6.31 -3.91
CA ILE A 70 14.69 -6.88 -2.71
C ILE A 70 15.06 -8.36 -2.69
N ASN A 71 15.81 -8.78 -1.68
CA ASN A 71 16.26 -10.16 -1.54
C ASN A 71 15.36 -10.98 -0.63
N GLU A 72 14.40 -10.33 0.03
CA GLU A 72 13.50 -10.92 1.02
C GLU A 72 12.07 -10.98 0.47
N THR A 73 11.35 -12.04 0.80
CA THR A 73 9.94 -12.21 0.37
C THR A 73 8.94 -11.59 1.33
N ALA A 74 9.38 -11.17 2.53
CA ALA A 74 8.58 -10.50 3.53
C ALA A 74 9.36 -9.28 4.03
N HIS A 75 8.79 -8.09 3.84
CA HIS A 75 9.46 -6.84 4.20
C HIS A 75 8.43 -5.78 4.59
N LYS A 76 8.71 -4.99 5.63
CA LYS A 76 7.77 -4.02 6.21
C LYS A 76 7.19 -3.01 5.21
N ALA A 77 7.94 -2.63 4.20
CA ALA A 77 7.53 -1.66 3.18
C ALA A 77 7.03 -2.30 1.87
N LEU A 78 7.07 -3.63 1.75
CA LEU A 78 6.78 -4.33 0.50
C LEU A 78 5.33 -4.82 0.45
N PHE A 79 4.67 -4.52 -0.65
CA PHE A 79 3.31 -4.95 -0.96
C PHE A 79 3.25 -5.65 -2.33
N TYR A 80 2.24 -6.48 -2.54
CA TYR A 80 1.94 -7.11 -3.82
C TYR A 80 0.74 -6.43 -4.49
N LEU A 81 0.99 -5.82 -5.63
CA LEU A 81 0.01 -5.14 -6.47
C LEU A 81 -0.69 -6.14 -7.41
N THR A 82 -1.98 -6.36 -7.20
CA THR A 82 -2.80 -7.27 -8.00
C THR A 82 -3.96 -6.50 -8.64
N GLY A 83 -4.24 -6.78 -9.92
CA GLY A 83 -5.44 -6.25 -10.59
C GLY A 83 -6.67 -7.08 -10.24
N ILE A 84 -7.82 -6.43 -10.02
CA ILE A 84 -9.07 -7.11 -9.72
C ILE A 84 -9.69 -7.66 -11.01
N SER A 85 -10.00 -8.96 -11.03
CA SER A 85 -10.64 -9.63 -12.17
C SER A 85 -11.94 -8.92 -12.61
N GLY A 86 -12.11 -8.72 -13.92
CA GLY A 86 -13.27 -8.01 -14.47
C GLY A 86 -13.16 -6.49 -14.46
N SER A 87 -12.05 -5.92 -13.96
CA SER A 87 -11.74 -4.49 -14.03
C SER A 87 -10.35 -4.25 -14.62
N THR A 88 -10.21 -3.19 -15.40
CA THR A 88 -8.92 -2.75 -15.97
C THR A 88 -8.24 -1.65 -15.14
N ALA A 89 -8.94 -1.09 -14.16
CA ALA A 89 -8.51 0.10 -13.43
C ALA A 89 -8.60 -0.04 -11.90
N MET A 90 -8.87 -1.26 -11.40
CA MET A 90 -8.96 -1.52 -9.96
C MET A 90 -7.85 -2.45 -9.50
N TYR A 91 -7.25 -2.08 -8.38
CA TYR A 91 -6.07 -2.73 -7.83
C TYR A 91 -6.16 -2.91 -6.32
N THR A 92 -5.46 -3.91 -5.82
CA THR A 92 -5.25 -4.15 -4.38
C THR A 92 -3.76 -4.21 -4.06
N PHE A 93 -3.40 -3.91 -2.81
CA PHE A 93 -2.03 -3.97 -2.30
C PHE A 93 -1.97 -4.88 -1.07
N GLU A 94 -1.60 -6.14 -1.26
CA GLU A 94 -1.45 -7.08 -0.15
C GLU A 94 -0.10 -6.87 0.55
N SER A 95 -0.06 -6.89 1.88
CA SER A 95 1.20 -6.84 2.62
C SER A 95 2.03 -8.11 2.37
N SER A 96 3.32 -7.95 2.04
CA SER A 96 4.24 -9.09 1.98
C SER A 96 4.55 -9.67 3.37
N LEU A 97 4.38 -8.86 4.43
CA LEU A 97 4.65 -9.23 5.81
C LEU A 97 3.44 -9.90 6.48
N TYR A 98 2.22 -9.51 6.08
CA TYR A 98 0.97 -10.01 6.67
C TYR A 98 0.01 -10.51 5.57
N THR A 99 0.04 -11.81 5.29
CA THR A 99 -0.84 -12.45 4.29
C THR A 99 -2.32 -12.27 4.62
N GLY A 100 -3.13 -11.99 3.60
CA GLY A 100 -4.57 -11.71 3.75
C GLY A 100 -4.88 -10.31 4.30
N LYS A 101 -3.85 -9.46 4.47
CA LYS A 101 -4.01 -8.07 4.89
C LYS A 101 -3.64 -7.13 3.75
N PHE A 102 -4.50 -6.15 3.48
CA PHE A 102 -4.41 -5.25 2.34
C PHE A 102 -4.38 -3.80 2.79
N LEU A 103 -3.74 -2.93 2.01
CA LEU A 103 -3.94 -1.50 2.17
C LEU A 103 -5.40 -1.15 1.91
N GLY A 104 -5.90 -0.17 2.66
CA GLY A 104 -7.21 0.41 2.45
C GLY A 104 -7.37 1.71 3.20
N PHE A 105 -8.53 2.34 3.08
CA PHE A 105 -8.84 3.59 3.75
C PHE A 105 -9.91 3.42 4.81
N LYS A 106 -9.75 4.13 5.93
CA LYS A 106 -10.79 4.29 6.95
C LYS A 106 -10.91 5.76 7.36
N PRO A 107 -12.11 6.24 7.69
CA PRO A 107 -12.28 7.55 8.31
C PRO A 107 -11.48 7.67 9.61
N VAL A 108 -10.99 8.86 9.92
CA VAL A 108 -10.43 9.19 11.23
C VAL A 108 -11.60 9.42 12.20
N GLU A 109 -11.57 8.75 13.37
CA GLU A 109 -12.69 8.74 14.34
C GLU A 109 -13.17 10.14 14.73
N ASP A 110 -12.25 11.09 14.92
CA ASP A 110 -12.57 12.47 15.33
C ASP A 110 -12.62 13.46 14.15
N ASN A 111 -12.40 12.98 12.92
CA ASN A 111 -12.47 13.82 11.73
C ASN A 111 -12.89 12.98 10.51
N PRO A 112 -14.20 12.73 10.34
CA PRO A 112 -14.71 11.86 9.27
C PRO A 112 -14.51 12.46 7.87
N SER A 113 -14.11 13.72 7.75
CA SER A 113 -13.70 14.32 6.47
C SER A 113 -12.29 13.92 6.05
N LEU A 114 -11.57 13.15 6.88
CA LEU A 114 -10.25 12.64 6.58
C LEU A 114 -10.25 11.12 6.60
N ASP A 115 -9.78 10.54 5.51
CA ASP A 115 -9.40 9.14 5.49
C ASP A 115 -7.92 8.96 5.85
N LYS A 116 -7.65 7.90 6.60
CA LYS A 116 -6.31 7.39 6.88
C LYS A 116 -6.07 6.10 6.12
N LEU A 117 -4.86 5.97 5.57
CA LEU A 117 -4.37 4.71 5.02
C LEU A 117 -4.12 3.73 6.18
N VAL A 118 -4.68 2.53 6.07
CA VAL A 118 -4.64 1.48 7.09
C VAL A 118 -4.41 0.12 6.45
N LEU A 119 -4.12 -0.88 7.30
CA LEU A 119 -4.06 -2.27 6.90
C LEU A 119 -5.37 -2.96 7.32
N LEU A 120 -6.08 -3.55 6.36
CA LEU A 120 -7.38 -4.18 6.53
C LEU A 120 -7.28 -5.68 6.25
N GLU A 121 -8.09 -6.46 6.94
CA GLU A 121 -8.27 -7.88 6.62
C GLU A 121 -9.32 -8.01 5.53
N SER A 122 -9.04 -8.86 4.54
CA SER A 122 -10.01 -9.18 3.51
C SER A 122 -9.89 -10.65 3.13
N LYS A 123 -11.03 -11.24 2.80
CA LYS A 123 -11.11 -12.62 2.30
C LYS A 123 -11.18 -12.58 0.78
N PRO A 124 -10.59 -13.57 0.08
CA PRO A 124 -10.59 -13.63 -1.39
C PRO A 124 -11.99 -13.54 -2.03
N ASP A 125 -13.03 -13.99 -1.33
CA ASP A 125 -14.39 -14.11 -1.84
C ASP A 125 -15.28 -12.89 -1.56
N GLU A 126 -14.78 -11.88 -0.84
CA GLU A 126 -15.50 -10.64 -0.54
C GLU A 126 -14.78 -9.44 -1.15
N VAL A 127 -15.42 -8.81 -2.15
CA VAL A 127 -14.92 -7.53 -2.70
C VAL A 127 -15.24 -6.42 -1.69
N ASP A 128 -14.29 -6.12 -0.83
CA ASP A 128 -14.36 -4.94 0.04
C ASP A 128 -13.89 -3.71 -0.75
N GLU A 129 -14.79 -2.77 -0.99
CA GLU A 129 -14.47 -1.53 -1.69
C GLU A 129 -13.40 -0.71 -0.95
N ALA A 130 -13.26 -0.85 0.37
CA ALA A 130 -12.30 -0.11 1.18
C ALA A 130 -10.83 -0.46 0.85
N ILE A 131 -10.58 -1.62 0.24
CA ILE A 131 -9.24 -2.07 -0.19
C ILE A 131 -9.00 -1.89 -1.69
N CYS A 132 -9.97 -1.33 -2.42
CA CYS A 132 -9.93 -1.19 -3.87
C CYS A 132 -9.42 0.21 -4.25
N PHE A 133 -8.26 0.24 -4.92
CA PHE A 133 -7.67 1.48 -5.42
C PHE A 133 -7.99 1.67 -6.90
N ARG A 134 -8.44 2.86 -7.27
CA ARG A 134 -8.66 3.29 -8.66
C ARG A 134 -7.59 4.28 -9.09
N TRP A 135 -7.15 4.15 -10.33
CA TRP A 135 -6.03 4.88 -10.91
C TRP A 135 -6.46 5.51 -12.23
#